data_AF-A0AAW6EC83-F1
#
_entry.id   AF-A0AAW6EC83-F1
#
_cell.length_a   1.000
_cell.length_b   1.000
_cell.length_c   1.000
_cell.angle_alpha   90.00
_cell.angle_beta   90.00
_cell.angle_gamma   90.00
#
_symmetry.space_group_name_H-M   'P 1'
#
loop_
_entity.id
_entity.type
_entity.pdbx_description
1 polymer ?
#
loop_
_entity_poly.entity_id
_entity_poly.type
_entity_poly.pdbx_seq_one_letter_code
_entity_poly.pdbx_strand_id
1 'polypeptide(L)'
;MQKGKPNKRYTPEFKIKVVETMHREKLSYRETARQFDICDHDRVAAWERIYLEEGADGLYAERRGRKSTGRPPKIKKEDLIAEVQRLRAENAYSKKLNALVAERVRQEKKHK
;
A
#
# COMPACT_ATOMS: atom_id res chain seq x y z
N MET A 1 -35.77 3.81 14.08
CA MET A 1 -34.52 3.03 14.27
C MET A 1 -33.69 3.70 15.35
N GLN A 2 -33.40 3.01 16.47
CA GLN A 2 -32.53 3.57 17.51
C GLN A 2 -31.09 3.61 16.99
N LYS A 3 -30.42 4.76 17.10
CA LYS A 3 -29.01 4.92 16.70
C LYS A 3 -28.14 4.06 17.62
N GLY A 4 -27.26 3.24 17.06
CA GLY A 4 -26.35 2.38 17.82
C GLY A 4 -25.43 3.17 18.75
N LYS A 5 -24.96 2.54 19.83
CA LYS A 5 -24.04 3.16 20.80
C LYS A 5 -22.77 3.66 20.07
N PRO A 6 -22.33 4.90 20.32
CA PRO A 6 -21.11 5.42 19.69
C PRO A 6 -19.89 4.63 20.15
N ASN A 7 -19.00 4.31 19.20
CA ASN A 7 -17.78 3.57 19.51
C ASN A 7 -16.82 4.41 20.38
N LYS A 8 -16.34 3.82 21.49
CA LYS A 8 -15.31 4.40 22.37
C LYS A 8 -14.06 4.72 21.54
N ARG A 9 -13.50 5.92 21.74
CA ARG A 9 -12.29 6.39 21.05
C ARG A 9 -11.11 6.24 21.99
N TYR A 10 -10.00 5.72 21.47
CA TYR A 10 -8.75 5.56 22.20
C TYR A 10 -7.68 6.36 21.48
N THR A 11 -6.88 7.11 22.24
CA THR A 11 -5.76 7.86 21.67
C THR A 11 -4.66 6.90 21.21
N PRO A 12 -3.84 7.25 20.21
CA PRO A 12 -2.73 6.41 19.76
C PRO A 12 -1.79 5.99 20.88
N GLU A 13 -1.46 6.92 21.79
CA GLU A 13 -0.55 6.71 22.92
C GLU A 13 -1.12 5.65 23.88
N PHE A 14 -2.43 5.68 24.12
CA PHE A 14 -3.10 4.66 24.92
C PHE A 14 -3.00 3.28 24.26
N LYS A 15 -3.24 3.18 22.95
CA LYS A 15 -3.15 1.90 22.22
C LYS A 15 -1.74 1.32 22.30
N ILE A 16 -0.72 2.15 22.12
CA ILE A 16 0.69 1.75 22.22
C ILE A 16 0.98 1.21 23.62
N LYS A 17 0.62 1.95 24.66
CA LYS A 17 0.80 1.53 26.06
C LYS A 17 0.15 0.16 26.35
N VAL A 18 -1.06 -0.07 25.84
CA VAL A 18 -1.79 -1.33 26.01
C VAL A 18 -1.02 -2.49 25.37
N VAL A 19 -0.59 -2.34 24.11
CA VAL A 19 0.12 -3.39 23.36
C VAL A 19 1.49 -3.68 23.97
N GLU A 20 2.26 -2.64 24.33
CA GLU A 20 3.56 -2.80 24.98
C GLU A 20 3.45 -3.51 26.34
N THR A 21 2.44 -3.13 27.14
CA THR A 21 2.19 -3.75 28.45
C THR A 21 1.81 -5.23 28.27
N MET A 22 0.95 -5.55 27.32
CA MET A 22 0.58 -6.92 27.00
C MET A 22 1.79 -7.78 26.64
N HIS A 23 2.70 -7.27 25.80
CA HIS A 23 3.92 -8.01 25.43
C HIS A 23 4.94 -8.15 26.56
N ARG A 24 5.05 -7.12 27.41
CA ARG A 24 5.95 -7.11 28.58
C ARG A 24 5.48 -8.10 29.64
N GLU A 25 4.18 -8.10 29.94
CA GLU A 25 3.58 -8.91 31.01
C GLU A 25 3.07 -10.28 30.49
N LYS A 26 3.20 -10.54 29.18
CA LYS A 26 2.76 -11.79 28.51
C LYS A 26 1.29 -12.11 28.76
N LEU A 27 0.47 -11.07 28.79
CA LEU A 27 -0.97 -11.18 29.02
C LEU A 27 -1.69 -11.63 27.76
N SER A 28 -2.77 -12.39 27.93
CA SER A 28 -3.69 -12.66 26.83
C SER A 28 -4.49 -11.40 26.44
N TYR A 29 -5.11 -11.42 25.26
CA TYR A 29 -5.98 -10.32 24.82
C TYR A 29 -7.14 -10.04 25.78
N ARG A 30 -7.68 -11.10 26.40
CA ARG A 30 -8.80 -10.99 27.36
C ARG A 30 -8.36 -10.36 28.67
N GLU A 31 -7.21 -10.76 29.19
CA GLU A 31 -6.65 -10.18 30.42
C GLU A 31 -6.31 -8.70 30.21
N THR A 32 -5.65 -8.39 29.09
CA THR A 32 -5.33 -7.02 28.70
C THR A 32 -6.60 -6.17 28.57
N ALA A 33 -7.64 -6.69 27.91
CA ALA A 33 -8.90 -5.97 27.77
C ALA A 33 -9.57 -5.67 29.12
N ARG A 34 -9.51 -6.61 30.09
CA ARG A 34 -10.02 -6.38 31.46
C ARG A 34 -9.19 -5.35 32.21
N GLN A 35 -7.86 -5.45 32.16
CA GLN A 35 -6.95 -4.55 32.88
C GLN A 35 -7.10 -3.09 32.42
N PHE A 36 -7.39 -2.87 31.14
CA PHE A 36 -7.50 -1.54 30.55
C PHE A 36 -8.95 -1.07 30.29
N ASP A 37 -9.96 -1.76 30.82
CA ASP A 37 -11.40 -1.46 30.61
C ASP A 37 -11.77 -1.26 29.12
N ILE A 38 -11.31 -2.20 28.30
CA ILE A 38 -11.60 -2.26 26.87
C ILE A 38 -12.76 -3.23 26.66
N CYS A 39 -13.83 -2.74 26.04
CA CYS A 39 -15.07 -3.51 25.90
C CYS A 39 -14.93 -4.80 25.10
N ASP A 40 -13.91 -4.91 24.25
CA ASP A 40 -13.75 -6.01 23.31
C ASP A 40 -12.27 -6.37 23.14
N HIS A 41 -11.93 -7.64 23.33
CA HIS A 41 -10.57 -8.13 23.17
C HIS A 41 -10.13 -8.14 21.70
N ASP A 42 -11.06 -8.18 20.76
CA ASP A 42 -10.75 -8.13 19.32
C ASP A 42 -10.13 -6.79 18.92
N ARG A 43 -10.41 -5.72 19.69
CA ARG A 43 -9.73 -4.42 19.52
C ARG A 43 -8.25 -4.49 19.89
N VAL A 44 -7.92 -5.21 20.96
CA VAL A 44 -6.53 -5.39 21.41
C VAL A 44 -5.76 -6.19 20.37
N ALA A 45 -6.35 -7.29 19.87
CA ALA A 45 -5.76 -8.09 18.79
C ALA A 45 -5.54 -7.26 17.51
N ALA A 46 -6.51 -6.40 17.14
CA ALA A 46 -6.36 -5.52 15.99
C ALA A 46 -5.23 -4.50 16.17
N TRP A 47 -5.04 -3.94 17.38
CA TRP A 47 -3.93 -3.02 17.66
C TRP A 47 -2.58 -3.72 17.67
N GLU A 48 -2.51 -4.94 18.23
CA GLU A 48 -1.28 -5.73 18.20
C GLU A 48 -0.86 -6.05 16.76
N ARG A 49 -1.79 -6.48 15.90
CA ARG A 49 -1.48 -6.72 14.49
C ARG A 49 -0.89 -5.49 13.81
N ILE A 50 -1.50 -4.32 14.03
CA ILE A 50 -0.99 -3.06 13.47
C ILE A 50 0.40 -2.75 14.00
N TYR A 51 0.62 -2.96 15.29
CA TYR A 51 1.91 -2.72 15.93
C TYR A 51 3.00 -3.66 15.38
N LEU A 52 2.67 -4.92 15.09
CA LEU A 52 3.61 -5.88 14.51
C LEU A 52 3.91 -5.61 13.03
N GLU A 53 2.93 -5.15 12.26
CA GLU A 53 3.08 -4.88 10.82
C GLU A 53 3.72 -3.51 10.53
N GLU A 54 3.35 -2.47 11.28
CA GLU A 54 3.66 -1.07 10.98
C GLU A 54 4.34 -0.33 12.15
N GLY A 55 4.55 -1.00 13.29
CA GLY A 55 5.13 -0.39 14.49
C GLY A 55 4.16 0.54 15.23
N ALA A 56 4.70 1.28 16.20
CA ALA A 56 3.94 2.27 16.98
C ALA A 56 3.31 3.35 16.10
N ASP A 57 4.02 3.79 15.05
CA ASP A 57 3.55 4.80 14.09
C ASP A 57 2.27 4.35 13.35
N GLY A 58 2.12 3.05 13.12
CA GLY A 58 0.91 2.47 12.53
C GLY A 58 -0.36 2.78 13.33
N LEU A 59 -0.26 2.94 14.66
CA LEU A 59 -1.40 3.23 15.54
C LEU A 59 -1.82 4.71 15.52
N TYR A 60 -0.96 5.61 15.02
CA TYR A 60 -1.28 7.02 14.77
C TYR A 60 -2.04 7.22 13.45
N ALA A 61 -1.90 6.28 12.50
CA ALA A 61 -2.61 6.35 11.23
C ALA A 61 -4.14 6.26 11.43
N GLU A 62 -4.87 7.28 10.98
CA GLU A 62 -6.33 7.25 10.97
C GLU A 62 -6.84 6.33 9.85
N ARG A 63 -7.46 5.22 10.27
CA ARG A 63 -8.01 4.17 9.40
C ARG A 63 -9.54 4.12 9.44
N ARG A 64 -10.18 4.99 10.23
CA ARG A 64 -11.63 5.09 10.28
C ARG A 64 -12.16 5.77 9.04
N GLY A 65 -13.31 5.26 8.60
CA GLY A 65 -13.98 5.72 7.41
C GLY A 65 -13.35 5.14 6.15
N ARG A 66 -14.19 5.00 5.12
CA ARG A 66 -13.71 4.69 3.78
C ARG A 66 -13.03 5.96 3.28
N LYS A 67 -11.70 5.96 3.14
CA LYS A 67 -11.05 6.95 2.27
C LYS A 67 -11.68 6.72 0.90
N SER A 68 -12.47 7.69 0.43
CA SER A 68 -12.96 7.67 -0.94
C SER A 68 -11.72 7.82 -1.82
N THR A 69 -11.11 6.70 -2.21
CA THR A 69 -10.37 6.67 -3.47
C THR A 69 -11.45 6.96 -4.50
N GLY A 70 -11.55 8.23 -4.90
CA GLY A 70 -12.56 8.65 -5.86
C GLY A 70 -12.53 7.77 -7.10
N ARG A 71 -13.56 7.86 -7.94
CA ARG A 71 -13.55 7.19 -9.24
C ARG A 71 -12.22 7.54 -9.93
N PRO A 72 -11.39 6.55 -10.33
CA PRO A 72 -10.16 6.84 -11.05
C PRO A 72 -10.52 7.68 -12.28
N PRO A 73 -9.69 8.69 -12.64
CA PRO A 73 -9.98 9.56 -13.76
C PRO A 73 -10.24 8.72 -15.01
N LYS A 74 -11.29 9.07 -15.77
CA LYS A 74 -11.58 8.40 -17.05
C LYS A 74 -10.43 8.68 -18.00
N ILE A 75 -9.51 7.74 -18.13
CA ILE A 75 -8.51 7.75 -19.19
C ILE A 75 -9.27 7.64 -20.52
N LYS A 76 -9.11 8.63 -21.41
CA LYS A 76 -9.71 8.61 -22.74
C LYS A 76 -9.00 7.55 -23.56
N LYS A 77 -9.75 6.63 -24.18
CA LYS A 77 -9.17 5.51 -24.93
C LYS A 77 -8.38 6.00 -26.15
N GLU A 78 -8.76 7.17 -26.66
CA GLU A 78 -8.14 7.85 -27.78
C GLU A 78 -6.67 8.22 -27.49
N ASP A 79 -6.39 8.73 -26.28
CA ASP A 79 -5.03 9.10 -25.88
C ASP A 79 -4.11 7.88 -25.78
N LEU A 80 -4.67 6.73 -25.36
CA LEU A 80 -3.95 5.46 -25.28
C LEU A 80 -3.58 4.91 -26.66
N ILE A 81 -4.47 5.07 -27.64
CA ILE A 81 -4.24 4.61 -29.02
C ILE A 81 -3.15 5.46 -29.67
N ALA A 82 -3.19 6.79 -29.49
CA ALA A 82 -2.17 7.70 -29.99
C ALA A 82 -0.78 7.36 -29.39
N GLU A 83 -0.73 7.09 -28.09
CA GLU A 83 0.51 6.71 -27.41
C GLU A 83 1.07 5.37 -27.90
N VAL A 84 0.21 4.36 -28.09
CA VAL A 84 0.62 3.07 -28.65
C VAL A 84 1.16 3.23 -30.08
N GLN A 85 0.54 4.07 -30.91
CA GLN A 85 1.01 4.34 -32.26
C GLN A 85 2.36 5.05 -32.26
N ARG A 86 2.53 6.07 -31.40
CA ARG A 86 3.81 6.78 -31.18
C ARG A 86 4.92 5.82 -30.77
N LEU A 87 4.68 5.00 -29.76
CA LEU A 87 5.65 4.01 -29.25
C LEU A 87 5.99 2.93 -30.29
N ARG A 88 5.02 2.54 -31.14
CA ARG A 88 5.29 1.62 -32.26
C ARG A 88 6.19 2.25 -33.31
N ALA A 89 5.98 3.52 -33.65
CA ALA A 89 6.82 4.24 -34.59
C ALA A 89 8.25 4.40 -34.06
N GLU A 90 8.40 4.78 -32.79
CA GLU A 90 9.70 4.92 -32.12
C GLU A 90 10.46 3.58 -32.09
N ASN A 91 9.80 2.49 -31.70
CA ASN A 91 10.41 1.17 -31.71
C ASN A 91 10.79 0.69 -33.12
N ALA A 92 10.01 1.02 -34.14
CA ALA A 92 10.33 0.69 -35.53
C ALA A 92 11.60 1.43 -36.00
N TYR A 93 11.74 2.70 -35.62
CA TYR A 93 12.94 3.49 -35.93
C TYR A 93 14.18 2.91 -35.24
N SER A 94 14.10 2.60 -33.94
CA SER A 94 15.21 1.99 -33.18
C SER A 94 15.63 0.64 -33.76
N LYS A 95 14.67 -0.20 -34.17
CA LYS A 95 14.96 -1.49 -34.83
C LYS A 95 15.66 -1.30 -36.17
N LYS A 96 15.22 -0.34 -36.99
CA LYS A 96 15.85 -0.04 -38.28
C LYS A 96 17.28 0.44 -38.10
N LEU A 97 17.52 1.33 -37.13
CA LEU A 97 18.86 1.84 -36.84
C LEU A 97 19.80 0.69 -36.41
N ASN A 98 19.34 -0.17 -35.51
CA ASN A 98 20.11 -1.34 -35.07
C ASN A 98 20.46 -2.28 -36.23
N ALA A 99 19.52 -2.50 -37.16
CA ALA A 99 19.77 -3.33 -38.34
C ALA A 99 20.85 -2.74 -39.26
N LEU A 100 20.82 -1.41 -39.50
CA LEU A 100 21.82 -0.73 -40.31
C LEU A 100 23.22 -0.77 -39.67
N VAL A 101 23.29 -0.55 -38.36
CA VAL A 101 24.55 -0.65 -37.59
C VAL A 101 25.09 -2.07 -37.66
N ALA A 102 24.23 -3.09 -37.46
CA ALA A 102 24.65 -4.49 -37.55
C ALA A 102 25.17 -4.86 -38.94
N GLU A 103 24.56 -4.35 -40.01
CA GLU A 103 25.02 -4.59 -41.38
C GLU A 103 26.38 -3.92 -41.62
N ARG A 104 26.56 -2.66 -41.20
CA ARG A 104 27.85 -1.96 -41.30
C ARG A 104 28.98 -2.73 -40.61
N VAL A 105 28.75 -3.18 -39.38
CA VAL A 105 29.73 -3.97 -38.60
C VAL A 105 30.07 -5.29 -39.31
N ARG A 106 29.09 -5.94 -39.95
CA ARG A 106 29.33 -7.17 -40.73
C ARG A 106 30.21 -6.90 -41.95
N GLN A 107 29.98 -5.80 -42.67
CA GLN A 107 30.77 -5.43 -43.84
C GLN A 107 32.21 -5.08 -43.44
N GLU A 108 32.40 -4.28 -42.39
CA GLU A 108 33.73 -3.92 -41.87
C GLU A 108 34.55 -5.15 -41.43
N LYS A 109 33.89 -6.19 -40.89
CA LYS A 109 34.54 -7.48 -40.56
C LYS A 109 34.92 -8.32 -41.77
N LYS A 110 34.25 -8.16 -42.92
CA LYS A 110 34.59 -8.88 -44.16
C LYS A 110 35.72 -8.21 -44.93
N HIS A 111 35.91 -6.91 -44.74
CA HIS A 111 36.95 -6.11 -45.38
C HIS A 111 38.26 -6.04 -44.57
N LYS A 112 38.37 -6.80 -43.47
CA LYS A 112 39.53 -6.89 -42.60
C LYS A 112 40.04 -8.33 -42.59
#